data_AF-A0A7S3VV87-F1
#
_entry.id   AF-A0A7S3VV87-F1
#
_cell.length_a   1.000
_cell.length_b   1.000
_cell.length_c   1.000
_cell.angle_alpha   90.00
_cell.angle_beta   90.00
_cell.angle_gamma   90.00
#
_symmetry.space_group_name_H-M   'P 1'
#
loop_
_entity.id
_entity.type
_entity.pdbx_description
1 polymer ?
#
loop_
_entity_poly.entity_id
_entity_poly.type
_entity_poly.pdbx_seq_one_letter_code
_entity_poly.pdbx_strand_id
1 'polypeptide(L)'
;WRMGACTSRQEGPDFTTPSGDNLLMPASVPKSTNLSCVSATKDGDEGPFAYRINFGSRQLDAEAQVIKCLADLLWHSTEDKAPQMSECIAVLRRMQAAGSEALGDLAVPVINVVLHAPCQAVREKLWNEFVVDAVNTDFTLAHLFYWALHSVVKSPEAEGKTQQLAQKRLDEVSRAMSAKAQLSAALAAIG
;
A
#
# COMPACT_ATOMS: atom_id res chain seq x y z
N TRP A 1 -4.19 6.28 18.30
CA TRP A 1 -3.77 5.72 17.01
C TRP A 1 -4.10 6.72 15.91
N ARG A 2 -3.19 7.65 15.65
CA ARG A 2 -3.20 8.48 14.43
C ARG A 2 -2.04 7.96 13.62
N MET A 3 -2.25 7.41 12.44
CA MET A 3 -1.27 7.35 11.34
C MET A 3 -1.94 6.67 10.13
N GLY A 4 -2.14 7.46 9.10
CA GLY A 4 -2.47 7.02 7.76
C GLY A 4 -2.05 8.16 6.85
N ALA A 5 -0.85 8.06 6.27
CA ALA A 5 -0.39 9.02 5.28
C ALA A 5 -1.26 8.86 4.03
N CYS A 6 -2.21 9.76 3.83
CA CYS A 6 -2.94 9.85 2.56
C CYS A 6 -1.99 10.43 1.52
N THR A 7 -1.79 9.78 0.38
CA THR A 7 -1.04 10.36 -0.75
C THR A 7 -2.02 11.12 -1.63
N SER A 8 -1.91 12.46 -1.71
CA SER A 8 -2.72 13.26 -2.64
C SER A 8 -1.85 14.02 -3.65
N ARG A 9 -2.44 14.32 -4.81
CA ARG A 9 -1.81 14.99 -5.95
C ARG A 9 -2.07 16.50 -5.87
N GLN A 10 -1.05 17.31 -6.07
CA GLN A 10 -1.18 18.73 -6.43
C GLN A 10 -0.52 18.93 -7.79
N GLU A 11 -1.30 19.35 -8.80
CA GLU A 11 -0.76 19.71 -10.12
C GLU A 11 -0.10 21.10 -10.01
N GLY A 12 1.22 21.15 -10.06
CA GLY A 12 2.00 22.40 -10.09
C GLY A 12 2.40 22.80 -11.52
N PRO A 13 2.67 24.09 -11.80
CA PRO A 13 2.72 24.64 -13.16
C PRO A 13 4.04 24.42 -13.93
N ASP A 14 5.09 23.88 -13.30
CA ASP A 14 6.44 23.89 -13.89
C ASP A 14 6.99 22.47 -14.14
N PHE A 15 6.71 21.92 -15.32
CA PHE A 15 7.34 20.71 -15.86
C PHE A 15 8.62 21.08 -16.63
N THR A 16 9.78 21.16 -15.95
CA THR A 16 11.09 21.34 -16.63
C THR A 16 12.27 20.56 -16.08
N THR A 17 12.12 19.72 -15.04
CA THR A 17 13.20 18.81 -14.59
C THR A 17 12.89 17.34 -14.92
N PRO A 18 13.83 16.60 -15.54
CA PRO A 18 13.63 15.21 -15.91
C PRO A 18 13.65 14.30 -14.68
N SER A 19 12.78 13.27 -14.72
CA SER A 19 12.87 11.96 -14.05
C SER A 19 13.62 11.92 -12.71
N GLY A 20 12.86 11.97 -11.62
CA GLY A 20 13.27 11.49 -10.31
C GLY A 20 12.04 10.98 -9.57
N ASP A 21 12.09 9.75 -9.08
CA ASP A 21 10.99 9.08 -8.37
C ASP A 21 10.73 9.81 -7.05
N ASN A 22 9.69 10.65 -7.01
CA ASN A 22 9.38 11.53 -5.89
C ASN A 22 8.15 11.02 -5.13
N LEU A 23 8.31 10.73 -3.84
CA LEU A 23 7.22 10.40 -2.91
C LEU A 23 6.89 11.64 -2.05
N LEU A 24 5.60 11.98 -1.93
CA LEU A 24 5.12 13.11 -1.12
C LEU A 24 4.80 12.66 0.31
N MET A 25 5.43 13.30 1.31
CA MET A 25 5.17 13.03 2.73
C MET A 25 4.44 14.18 3.42
N PRO A 26 3.55 13.88 4.38
CA PRO A 26 2.93 14.90 5.19
C PRO A 26 3.91 15.56 6.17
N ALA A 27 3.66 16.84 6.48
CA ALA A 27 4.51 17.64 7.36
C ALA A 27 4.63 17.09 8.80
N SER A 28 3.74 16.17 9.18
CA SER A 28 3.63 15.55 10.48
C SER A 28 4.55 14.33 10.69
N VAL A 29 5.27 13.86 9.67
CA VAL A 29 6.16 12.69 9.82
C VAL A 29 7.51 13.13 10.43
N PRO A 30 7.97 12.49 11.53
CA PRO A 30 9.25 12.82 12.13
C PRO A 30 10.39 12.64 11.12
N LYS A 31 11.29 13.62 11.06
CA LYS A 31 12.47 13.60 10.20
C LYS A 31 13.35 12.40 10.57
N SER A 32 13.35 11.36 9.74
CA SER A 32 14.34 10.29 9.82
C SER A 32 15.68 10.79 9.31
N THR A 33 16.76 10.55 10.06
CA THR A 33 18.14 10.92 9.69
C THR A 33 18.65 10.21 8.43
N ASN A 34 17.95 9.17 7.95
CA ASN A 34 18.34 8.38 6.79
C ASN A 34 17.65 8.77 5.48
N LEU A 35 16.70 9.72 5.51
CA LEU A 35 15.95 10.17 4.33
C LEU A 35 16.31 11.63 4.01
N SER A 36 16.79 11.89 2.79
CA SER A 36 16.93 13.27 2.31
C SER A 36 15.56 13.79 1.87
N CYS A 37 14.90 14.54 2.76
CA CYS A 37 13.65 15.23 2.48
C CYS A 37 13.95 16.59 1.84
N VAL A 38 13.47 16.82 0.61
CA VAL A 38 13.55 18.12 -0.07
C VAL A 38 12.18 18.78 -0.03
N SER A 39 12.10 20.08 0.28
CA SER A 39 10.81 20.82 0.27
C SER A 39 10.10 20.65 -1.07
N ALA A 40 8.82 20.31 -1.05
CA ALA A 40 8.02 20.15 -2.27
C ALA A 40 7.60 21.49 -2.89
N THR A 41 7.63 22.58 -2.11
CA THR A 41 7.24 23.94 -2.49
C THR A 41 8.48 24.85 -2.57
N LYS A 42 8.52 25.72 -3.60
CA LYS A 42 9.59 26.72 -3.79
C LYS A 42 9.61 27.79 -2.68
N ASP A 43 8.48 27.96 -1.97
CA ASP A 43 8.27 29.07 -1.02
C ASP A 43 8.00 28.64 0.43
N GLY A 44 8.20 27.36 0.78
CA GLY A 44 8.00 26.90 2.16
C GLY A 44 6.55 26.92 2.63
N ASP A 45 5.59 27.06 1.70
CA ASP A 45 4.16 27.02 2.02
C ASP A 45 3.79 25.65 2.60
N GLU A 46 3.22 25.71 3.81
CA GLU A 46 2.79 24.59 4.65
C GLU A 46 1.53 23.92 4.08
N GLY A 47 1.67 23.31 2.90
CA GLY A 47 0.69 22.36 2.40
C GLY A 47 0.71 21.07 3.26
N PRO A 48 -0.37 20.27 3.25
CA PRO A 48 -0.42 19.02 3.99
C PRO A 48 0.64 17.99 3.56
N PHE A 49 1.37 18.25 2.46
CA PHE A 49 2.47 17.46 1.90
C PHE A 49 3.71 18.32 1.64
N ALA A 50 4.51 18.57 2.69
CA ALA A 50 5.63 19.51 2.63
C ALA A 50 6.93 18.93 2.05
N TYR A 51 7.06 17.61 1.92
CA TYR A 51 8.35 16.96 1.63
C TYR A 51 8.30 15.99 0.46
N ARG A 52 9.35 16.04 -0.37
CA ARG A 52 9.72 15.04 -1.39
C ARG A 52 10.80 14.13 -0.82
N ILE A 53 10.58 12.82 -0.86
CA ILE A 53 11.65 11.84 -0.63
C ILE A 53 12.31 11.54 -1.98
N ASN A 54 13.63 11.71 -2.05
CA ASN A 54 14.44 11.25 -3.17
C ASN A 54 15.31 10.08 -2.70
N PHE A 55 15.16 8.92 -3.35
CA PHE A 55 15.88 7.71 -2.99
C PHE A 55 17.27 7.58 -3.63
N GLY A 56 17.62 8.47 -4.58
CA GLY A 56 18.93 8.49 -5.25
C GLY A 56 19.35 7.15 -5.86
N SER A 57 20.66 6.95 -6.04
CA SER A 57 21.28 5.72 -6.56
C SER A 57 21.65 4.70 -5.46
N ARG A 58 20.99 4.77 -4.29
CA ARG A 58 21.31 3.91 -3.14
C ARG A 58 20.57 2.58 -3.24
N GLN A 59 21.20 1.51 -2.75
CA GLN A 59 20.55 0.22 -2.58
C GLN A 59 19.52 0.36 -1.45
N LEU A 60 18.24 0.29 -1.80
CA LEU A 60 17.15 0.33 -0.83
C LEU A 60 17.07 -1.01 -0.09
N ASP A 61 16.70 -0.96 1.18
CA ASP A 61 16.23 -2.16 1.87
C ASP A 61 14.88 -2.61 1.27
N ALA A 62 14.44 -3.81 1.64
CA ALA A 62 13.24 -4.43 1.07
C ALA A 62 11.97 -3.59 1.32
N GLU A 63 11.88 -2.94 2.48
CA GLU A 63 10.76 -2.07 2.86
C GLU A 63 10.70 -0.83 1.97
N ALA A 64 11.81 -0.09 1.84
CA ALA A 64 11.87 1.09 0.99
C ALA A 64 11.67 0.73 -0.50
N GLN A 65 12.15 -0.45 -0.94
CA GLN A 65 11.91 -0.94 -2.30
C GLN A 65 10.41 -1.20 -2.53
N VAL A 66 9.71 -1.86 -1.60
CA VAL A 66 8.25 -2.07 -1.71
C VAL A 66 7.50 -0.75 -1.70
N ILE A 67 7.80 0.17 -0.79
CA ILE A 67 7.11 1.46 -0.70
C ILE A 67 7.28 2.24 -2.00
N LYS A 68 8.50 2.25 -2.55
CA LYS A 68 8.77 2.85 -3.86
C LYS A 68 7.94 2.18 -4.96
N CYS A 69 7.98 0.86 -5.07
CA CYS A 69 7.20 0.14 -6.08
C CYS A 69 5.69 0.39 -5.97
N LEU A 70 5.12 0.35 -4.75
CA LEU A 70 3.70 0.63 -4.51
C LEU A 70 3.33 2.07 -4.89
N ALA A 71 4.21 3.03 -4.60
CA ALA A 71 4.03 4.41 -5.05
C ALA A 71 4.08 4.49 -6.59
N ASP A 72 5.06 3.89 -7.24
CA ASP A 72 5.14 3.92 -8.70
C ASP A 72 3.87 3.35 -9.38
N LEU A 73 3.26 2.33 -8.76
CA LEU A 73 1.99 1.75 -9.18
C LEU A 73 0.79 2.70 -9.02
N LEU A 74 0.76 3.55 -7.99
CA LEU A 74 -0.30 4.55 -7.77
C LEU A 74 -0.18 5.76 -8.70
N TRP A 75 1.04 6.24 -8.98
CA TRP A 75 1.23 7.54 -9.63
C TRP A 75 1.22 7.52 -11.16
N HIS A 76 1.65 6.42 -11.79
CA HIS A 76 1.71 6.37 -13.26
C HIS A 76 0.40 5.82 -13.87
N SER A 77 -0.12 6.42 -14.94
CA SER A 77 -1.41 6.02 -15.55
C SER A 77 -1.28 5.05 -16.74
N THR A 78 -0.07 4.64 -17.09
CA THR A 78 0.17 3.84 -18.29
C THR A 78 -0.15 2.35 -18.06
N GLU A 79 -0.67 1.69 -19.10
CA GLU A 79 -1.07 0.28 -19.07
C GLU A 79 0.13 -0.68 -19.02
N ASP A 80 1.32 -0.22 -19.44
CA ASP A 80 2.55 -1.04 -19.47
C ASP A 80 3.32 -0.99 -18.13
N LYS A 81 2.70 -1.50 -17.07
CA LYS A 81 3.34 -1.67 -15.74
C LYS A 81 3.57 -3.13 -15.35
N ALA A 82 3.47 -4.05 -16.30
CA ALA A 82 3.62 -5.47 -16.01
C ALA A 82 4.97 -5.80 -15.34
N PRO A 83 6.12 -5.22 -15.75
CA PRO A 83 7.40 -5.49 -15.11
C PRO A 83 7.48 -4.97 -13.66
N GLN A 84 7.09 -3.71 -13.42
CA GLN A 84 7.13 -3.07 -12.10
C GLN A 84 6.17 -3.76 -11.13
N MET A 85 5.01 -4.20 -11.61
CA MET A 85 4.07 -4.98 -10.82
C MET A 85 4.65 -6.34 -10.41
N SER A 86 5.25 -7.06 -11.36
CA SER A 86 5.88 -8.36 -11.06
C SER A 86 7.03 -8.22 -10.08
N GLU A 87 7.83 -7.15 -10.19
CA GLU A 87 8.88 -6.84 -9.20
C GLU A 87 8.27 -6.55 -7.83
N CYS A 88 7.26 -5.69 -7.75
CA CYS A 88 6.59 -5.33 -6.49
C CYS A 88 6.05 -6.57 -5.77
N ILE A 89 5.33 -7.44 -6.49
CA ILE A 89 4.79 -8.70 -5.93
C ILE A 89 5.93 -9.61 -5.47
N ALA A 90 7.02 -9.70 -6.24
CA ALA A 90 8.18 -10.50 -5.84
C ALA A 90 8.83 -10.00 -4.55
N VAL A 91 8.94 -8.69 -4.34
CA VAL A 91 9.48 -8.14 -3.08
C VAL A 91 8.52 -8.39 -1.92
N LEU A 92 7.22 -8.15 -2.11
CA LEU A 92 6.19 -8.44 -1.11
C LEU A 92 6.20 -9.92 -0.67
N ARG A 93 6.33 -10.85 -1.63
CA ARG A 93 6.44 -12.29 -1.33
C ARG A 93 7.73 -12.65 -0.59
N ARG A 94 8.86 -12.01 -0.92
CA ARG A 94 10.12 -12.19 -0.17
C ARG A 94 9.98 -11.72 1.28
N MET A 95 9.30 -10.60 1.49
CA MET A 95 9.01 -10.09 2.85
C MET A 95 8.06 -11.01 3.60
N GLN A 96 7.00 -11.50 2.94
CA GLN A 96 6.11 -12.51 3.51
C GLN A 96 6.87 -13.77 3.95
N ALA A 97 7.80 -14.25 3.13
CA ALA A 97 8.62 -15.42 3.44
C ALA A 97 9.59 -15.19 4.61
N ALA A 98 10.01 -13.94 4.86
CA ALA A 98 10.80 -13.57 6.03
C ALA A 98 9.96 -13.53 7.31
N GLY A 99 8.64 -13.27 7.18
CA GLY A 99 7.66 -13.31 8.26
C GLY A 99 6.61 -12.22 8.10
N SER A 100 5.39 -12.51 8.55
CA SER A 100 4.23 -11.61 8.37
C SER A 100 4.34 -10.31 9.15
N GLU A 101 5.18 -10.25 10.18
CA GLU A 101 5.50 -9.00 10.89
C GLU A 101 6.21 -7.98 9.99
N ALA A 102 7.06 -8.43 9.06
CA ALA A 102 7.74 -7.55 8.10
C ALA A 102 6.77 -6.84 7.14
N LEU A 103 5.54 -7.36 7.00
CA LEU A 103 4.48 -6.77 6.19
C LEU A 103 3.47 -5.95 7.02
N GLY A 104 3.67 -5.84 8.33
CA GLY A 104 2.75 -5.16 9.24
C GLY A 104 2.40 -3.74 8.79
N ASP A 105 3.43 -2.95 8.48
CA ASP A 105 3.28 -1.57 8.04
C ASP A 105 2.91 -1.42 6.56
N LEU A 106 2.91 -2.51 5.80
CA LEU A 106 2.67 -2.54 4.35
C LEU A 106 1.23 -2.90 3.98
N ALA A 107 0.44 -3.42 4.91
CA ALA A 107 -0.96 -3.78 4.64
C ALA A 107 -1.78 -2.57 4.16
N VAL A 108 -1.63 -1.40 4.80
CA VAL A 108 -2.32 -0.17 4.40
C VAL A 108 -1.85 0.34 3.02
N PRO A 109 -0.54 0.52 2.76
CA PRO A 109 -0.03 0.86 1.42
C PRO A 109 -0.53 -0.08 0.32
N VAL A 110 -0.51 -1.39 0.54
CA VAL A 110 -0.99 -2.38 -0.44
C VAL A 110 -2.48 -2.19 -0.73
N ILE A 111 -3.32 -2.03 0.31
CA ILE A 111 -4.75 -1.79 0.12
C ILE A 111 -5.01 -0.45 -0.56
N ASN A 112 -4.23 0.59 -0.27
CA ASN A 112 -4.34 1.86 -0.98
C ASN A 112 -4.09 1.69 -2.49
N VAL A 113 -3.07 0.92 -2.90
CA VAL A 113 -2.84 0.60 -4.31
C VAL A 113 -4.03 -0.17 -4.90
N VAL A 114 -4.52 -1.21 -4.20
CA VAL A 114 -5.66 -2.03 -4.65
C VAL A 114 -6.92 -1.20 -4.86
N LEU A 115 -7.17 -0.17 -4.05
CA LEU A 115 -8.37 0.64 -4.15
C LEU A 115 -8.22 1.80 -5.14
N HIS A 116 -7.04 2.43 -5.18
CA HIS A 116 -6.86 3.73 -5.83
C HIS A 116 -5.95 3.73 -7.06
N ALA A 117 -5.24 2.65 -7.38
CA ALA A 117 -4.40 2.66 -8.57
C ALA A 117 -5.23 2.91 -9.84
N PRO A 118 -4.80 3.82 -10.73
CA PRO A 118 -5.60 4.24 -11.88
C PRO A 118 -5.83 3.09 -12.88
N CYS A 119 -4.88 2.16 -12.98
CA CYS A 119 -4.99 1.00 -13.84
C CYS A 119 -5.74 -0.14 -13.12
N GLN A 120 -6.87 -0.59 -13.68
CA GLN A 120 -7.63 -1.71 -13.11
C GLN A 120 -6.83 -3.02 -13.11
N ALA A 121 -6.04 -3.29 -14.16
CA ALA A 121 -5.22 -4.50 -14.22
C ALA A 121 -4.19 -4.55 -13.08
N VAL A 122 -3.63 -3.40 -12.69
CA VAL A 122 -2.74 -3.26 -11.53
C VAL A 122 -3.47 -3.63 -10.24
N ARG A 123 -4.66 -3.07 -10.03
CA ARG A 123 -5.49 -3.36 -8.84
C ARG A 123 -5.83 -4.84 -8.72
N GLU A 124 -6.33 -5.42 -9.79
CA GLU A 124 -6.73 -6.84 -9.81
C GLU A 124 -5.54 -7.77 -9.67
N LYS A 125 -4.40 -7.48 -10.31
CA LYS A 125 -3.21 -8.32 -10.21
C LYS A 125 -2.63 -8.33 -8.79
N LEU A 126 -2.46 -7.17 -8.17
CA LEU A 126 -1.97 -7.08 -6.78
C LEU A 126 -2.95 -7.75 -5.80
N TRP A 127 -4.26 -7.57 -6.01
CA TRP A 127 -5.27 -8.23 -5.19
C TRP A 127 -5.19 -9.76 -5.30
N ASN A 128 -5.25 -10.29 -6.53
CA ASN A 128 -5.37 -11.74 -6.75
C ASN A 128 -4.05 -12.48 -6.49
N GLU A 129 -2.91 -11.92 -6.91
CA GLU A 129 -1.62 -12.61 -6.85
C GLU A 129 -0.91 -12.45 -5.50
N PHE A 130 -1.26 -11.44 -4.71
CA PHE A 130 -0.64 -11.21 -3.41
C PHE A 130 -1.65 -11.21 -2.26
N VAL A 131 -2.65 -10.31 -2.27
CA VAL A 131 -3.53 -10.15 -1.10
C VAL A 131 -4.35 -11.41 -0.83
N VAL A 132 -5.01 -11.97 -1.85
CA VAL A 132 -5.82 -13.20 -1.70
C VAL A 132 -4.95 -14.37 -1.24
N ASP A 133 -3.77 -14.54 -1.82
CA ASP A 133 -2.82 -15.58 -1.44
C ASP A 133 -2.35 -15.42 0.02
N ALA A 134 -1.94 -14.21 0.41
CA ALA A 134 -1.54 -13.88 1.77
C ALA A 134 -2.64 -14.12 2.80
N VAL A 135 -3.88 -13.69 2.51
CA VAL A 135 -5.05 -13.92 3.37
C VAL A 135 -5.34 -15.42 3.52
N ASN A 136 -5.15 -16.21 2.46
CA ASN A 136 -5.40 -17.65 2.47
C ASN A 136 -4.27 -18.46 3.12
N THR A 137 -3.05 -17.95 3.17
CA THR A 137 -1.89 -18.67 3.73
C THR A 137 -1.56 -18.24 5.15
N ASP A 138 -1.83 -16.98 5.53
CA ASP A 138 -1.40 -16.41 6.80
C ASP A 138 -2.56 -15.71 7.56
N PHE A 139 -2.74 -16.03 8.84
CA PHE A 139 -3.84 -15.50 9.65
C PHE A 139 -3.57 -14.09 10.18
N THR A 140 -2.31 -13.73 10.40
CA THR A 140 -1.87 -12.39 10.79
C THR A 140 -2.08 -11.43 9.62
N LEU A 141 -1.67 -11.80 8.41
CA LEU A 141 -1.91 -10.98 7.22
C LEU A 141 -3.40 -10.85 6.90
N ALA A 142 -4.18 -11.93 7.07
CA ALA A 142 -5.63 -11.85 6.93
C ALA A 142 -6.24 -10.79 7.86
N HIS A 143 -5.81 -10.77 9.12
CA HIS A 143 -6.24 -9.75 10.08
C HIS A 143 -5.79 -8.34 9.71
N LEU A 144 -4.54 -8.15 9.28
CA LEU A 144 -4.02 -6.85 8.88
C LEU A 144 -4.80 -6.28 7.68
N PHE A 145 -5.06 -7.10 6.65
CA PHE A 145 -5.84 -6.68 5.49
C PHE A 145 -7.32 -6.45 5.83
N TYR A 146 -7.91 -7.26 6.72
CA TYR A 146 -9.26 -7.02 7.23
C TYR A 146 -9.38 -5.64 7.86
N TRP A 147 -8.48 -5.28 8.78
CA TRP A 147 -8.53 -3.99 9.46
C TRP A 147 -8.22 -2.81 8.55
N ALA A 148 -7.31 -2.98 7.59
CA ALA A 148 -7.04 -1.96 6.58
C ALA A 148 -8.31 -1.67 5.74
N LEU A 149 -9.00 -2.70 5.24
CA LEU A 149 -10.23 -2.55 4.47
C LEU A 149 -11.39 -2.01 5.30
N HIS A 150 -11.58 -2.54 6.53
CA HIS A 150 -12.62 -2.09 7.44
C HIS A 150 -12.47 -0.60 7.78
N SER A 151 -11.24 -0.12 7.97
CA SER A 151 -10.97 1.31 8.18
C SER A 151 -11.45 2.17 7.02
N VAL A 152 -11.25 1.73 5.77
CA VAL A 152 -11.74 2.46 4.58
C VAL A 152 -13.27 2.44 4.49
N VAL A 153 -13.90 1.29 4.74
CA VAL A 153 -15.37 1.16 4.74
C VAL A 153 -16.02 2.11 5.76
N LYS A 154 -15.40 2.28 6.92
CA LYS A 154 -15.92 3.14 7.99
C LYS A 154 -15.48 4.59 7.90
N SER A 155 -14.55 4.94 7.02
CA SER A 155 -14.06 6.31 6.88
C SER A 155 -15.11 7.19 6.19
N PRO A 156 -15.60 8.26 6.85
CA PRO A 156 -16.52 9.20 6.22
C PRO A 156 -15.86 10.03 5.10
N GLU A 157 -14.53 10.10 5.07
CA GLU A 157 -13.75 10.82 4.06
C GLU A 157 -13.54 10.01 2.77
N ALA A 158 -13.77 8.69 2.79
CA ALA A 158 -13.65 7.85 1.61
C ALA A 158 -14.82 8.05 0.65
N GLU A 159 -14.52 8.22 -0.65
CA GLU A 159 -15.55 8.32 -1.68
C GLU A 159 -16.44 7.06 -1.72
N GLY A 160 -17.73 7.22 -1.99
CA GLY A 160 -18.69 6.10 -1.96
C GLY A 160 -18.31 4.92 -2.87
N LYS A 161 -17.68 5.17 -4.04
CA LYS A 161 -17.17 4.10 -4.91
C LYS A 161 -16.00 3.33 -4.27
N THR A 162 -15.10 4.03 -3.60
CA THR A 162 -13.98 3.43 -2.86
C THR A 162 -14.50 2.61 -1.69
N GLN A 163 -15.47 3.14 -0.93
CA GLN A 163 -16.12 2.41 0.16
C GLN A 163 -16.81 1.12 -0.33
N GLN A 164 -17.52 1.17 -1.45
CA GLN A 164 -18.17 0.00 -2.05
C GLN A 164 -17.15 -1.06 -2.49
N LEU A 165 -16.06 -0.64 -3.14
CA LEU A 165 -14.98 -1.55 -3.52
C LEU A 165 -14.31 -2.17 -2.29
N ALA A 166 -14.01 -1.36 -1.27
CA ALA A 166 -13.45 -1.82 -0.01
C ALA A 166 -14.38 -2.81 0.69
N GLN A 167 -15.69 -2.57 0.70
CA GLN A 167 -16.68 -3.49 1.28
C GLN A 167 -16.69 -4.83 0.53
N LYS A 168 -16.71 -4.80 -0.81
CA LYS A 168 -16.64 -6.03 -1.62
C LYS A 168 -15.40 -6.87 -1.28
N ARG A 169 -14.24 -6.21 -1.18
CA ARG A 169 -12.98 -6.87 -0.81
C ARG A 169 -12.96 -7.34 0.65
N LEU A 170 -13.56 -6.58 1.57
CA LEU A 170 -13.71 -6.96 2.97
C LEU A 170 -14.57 -8.24 3.12
N ASP A 171 -15.62 -8.38 2.32
CA ASP A 171 -16.46 -9.58 2.31
C ASP A 171 -15.70 -10.81 1.78
N GLU A 172 -14.77 -10.63 0.83
CA GLU A 172 -13.85 -11.68 0.36
C GLU A 172 -12.90 -12.14 1.49
N VAL A 173 -12.27 -11.20 2.19
CA VAL A 173 -11.36 -11.49 3.33
C VAL A 173 -12.11 -12.14 4.49
N SER A 174 -13.29 -11.63 4.84
CA SER A 174 -14.11 -12.14 5.95
C SER A 174 -14.53 -13.60 5.71
N ARG A 175 -14.85 -13.96 4.47
CA ARG A 175 -15.15 -15.35 4.09
C ARG A 175 -13.94 -16.25 4.25
N ALA A 176 -12.76 -15.82 3.79
CA ALA A 176 -11.52 -16.59 3.91
C ALA A 176 -11.15 -16.82 5.39
N MET A 177 -11.27 -15.79 6.24
CA MET A 177 -11.03 -15.90 7.69
C MET A 177 -12.03 -16.86 8.37
N SER A 178 -13.31 -16.77 8.02
CA SER A 178 -14.34 -17.64 8.59
C SER A 178 -14.10 -19.12 8.23
N ALA A 179 -13.73 -19.39 6.97
CA ALA A 179 -13.40 -20.74 6.53
C ALA A 179 -12.20 -21.33 7.29
N LYS A 180 -11.16 -20.51 7.54
CA LYS A 180 -10.00 -20.91 8.35
C LYS A 180 -10.37 -21.21 9.80
N ALA A 181 -11.19 -20.36 10.42
CA ALA A 181 -11.62 -20.57 11.81
C ALA A 181 -12.41 -21.89 11.96
N GLN A 182 -13.29 -22.18 11.00
CA GLN A 182 -14.04 -23.45 10.96
C GLN A 182 -13.12 -24.67 10.80
N LEU A 183 -12.13 -24.60 9.91
CA LEU A 183 -11.15 -25.68 9.73
C LEU A 183 -10.33 -25.92 11.00
N SER A 184 -9.86 -24.85 11.64
CA SER A 184 -9.11 -24.95 12.90
C SER A 184 -9.95 -25.57 14.02
N ALA A 185 -11.23 -25.21 14.11
CA ALA A 185 -12.14 -25.77 15.10
C ALA A 185 -12.43 -27.26 14.83
N ALA A 186 -12.60 -27.65 13.56
CA ALA A 186 -12.80 -29.05 13.19
C ALA A 186 -11.59 -29.93 13.50
N LEU A 187 -10.37 -29.43 13.23
CA LEU A 187 -9.13 -30.15 13.57
C LEU A 187 -8.95 -30.32 15.09
N ALA A 188 -9.29 -29.28 15.87
CA ALA A 188 -9.23 -29.34 17.33
C ALA A 188 -10.27 -30.30 17.95
N ALA A 189 -11.35 -30.62 17.23
CA ALA A 189 -12.36 -31.59 17.69
C ALA A 189 -12.00 -33.05 17.38
N ILE A 190 -10.98 -33.29 16.54
CA ILE A 190 -10.52 -34.64 16.14
C ILE A 190 -9.30 -35.08 16.97
N GLY A 191 -8.51 -34.13 17.48
CA GLY A 191 -7.34 -34.39 18.34
C GLY A 191 -7.70 -34.49 19.81
#